data_AF-C5KQM9-F1
#
_entry.id   AF-C5KQM9-F1
#
_cell.length_a   1.000
_cell.length_b   1.000
_cell.length_c   1.000
_cell.angle_alpha   90.00
_cell.angle_beta   90.00
_cell.angle_gamma   90.00
#
_symmetry.space_group_name_H-M   'P 1'
#
loop_
_entity.id
_entity.type
_entity.pdbx_description
1 polymer ?
#
loop_
_entity_poly.entity_id
_entity_poly.type
_entity_poly.pdbx_seq_one_letter_code
_entity_poly.pdbx_strand_id
1 'polypeptide(L)'
;MQDQLQKLRGVLTNSFNDTRNRFGPSACAVLNSSITPAEKEVLLEDLQLETPATRIVYITPEQISSEVFKNNILQRVAANNTLLYVAIDEAHCISQWGHDFRPAYRRLQIFRNLCPNVPLLACTATSTPKVRDDVIKSL
;
A
#
# COMPACT_ATOMS: atom_id res chain seq x y z
N MET A 1 -7.37 -20.01 -0.52
CA MET A 1 -6.30 -19.15 0.02
C MET A 1 -5.21 -18.83 -1.01
N GLN A 2 -4.63 -19.81 -1.73
CA GLN A 2 -3.64 -19.52 -2.80
C GLN A 2 -4.23 -18.76 -4.01
N ASP A 3 -5.48 -19.05 -4.38
CA ASP A 3 -6.12 -18.48 -5.58
C ASP A 3 -6.41 -16.96 -5.49
N GLN A 4 -6.72 -16.46 -4.28
CA GLN A 4 -6.97 -15.04 -4.00
C GLN A 4 -5.68 -14.21 -4.03
N LEU A 5 -4.59 -14.74 -3.44
CA LEU A 5 -3.26 -14.13 -3.53
C LEU A 5 -2.72 -14.10 -4.97
N GLN A 6 -3.07 -15.10 -5.79
CA GLN A 6 -2.68 -15.15 -7.20
C GLN A 6 -3.45 -14.15 -8.05
N LYS A 7 -4.74 -13.91 -7.77
CA LYS A 7 -5.54 -12.84 -8.39
C LYS A 7 -5.05 -11.45 -8.00
N LEU A 8 -4.77 -11.22 -6.72
CA LEU A 8 -4.22 -9.94 -6.24
C LEU A 8 -2.86 -9.66 -6.86
N ARG A 9 -1.99 -10.68 -6.96
CA ARG A 9 -0.72 -10.57 -7.70
C ARG A 9 -0.96 -10.26 -9.17
N GLY A 10 -1.95 -10.87 -9.82
CA GLY A 10 -2.31 -10.59 -11.22
C GLY A 10 -2.74 -9.14 -11.44
N VAL A 11 -3.64 -8.61 -10.60
CA VAL A 11 -4.11 -7.21 -10.68
C VAL A 11 -2.98 -6.22 -10.39
N LEU A 12 -2.21 -6.45 -9.32
CA LEU A 12 -1.05 -5.62 -8.99
C LEU A 12 0.01 -5.68 -10.10
N THR A 13 0.25 -6.85 -10.70
CA THR A 13 1.20 -7.00 -11.82
C THR A 13 0.73 -6.29 -13.07
N ASN A 14 -0.56 -6.39 -13.40
CA ASN A 14 -1.13 -5.69 -14.56
C ASN A 14 -1.10 -4.18 -14.37
N SER A 15 -1.54 -3.70 -13.21
CA SER A 15 -1.53 -2.27 -12.87
C SER A 15 -0.11 -1.71 -12.82
N PHE A 16 0.83 -2.48 -12.28
CA PHE A 16 2.27 -2.15 -12.29
C PHE A 16 2.82 -2.04 -13.71
N ASN A 17 2.55 -3.03 -14.57
CA ASN A 17 3.04 -3.04 -15.95
C ASN A 17 2.45 -1.88 -16.76
N ASP A 18 1.16 -1.58 -16.61
CA ASP A 18 0.51 -0.45 -17.28
C ASP A 18 1.12 0.88 -16.84
N THR A 19 1.31 1.06 -15.54
CA THR A 19 1.92 2.28 -14.98
C THR A 19 3.37 2.42 -15.44
N ARG A 20 4.13 1.33 -15.44
CA ARG A 20 5.52 1.27 -15.91
C ARG A 20 5.62 1.63 -17.40
N ASN A 21 4.73 1.10 -18.24
CA ASN A 21 4.68 1.39 -19.67
C ASN A 21 4.33 2.87 -19.93
N ARG A 22 3.47 3.46 -19.10
CA ARG A 22 2.99 4.83 -19.26
C ARG A 22 3.96 5.90 -18.74
N PHE A 23 4.64 5.63 -17.62
CA PHE A 23 5.46 6.63 -16.92
C PHE A 23 6.95 6.28 -16.88
N GLY A 24 7.34 5.13 -17.42
CA GLY A 24 8.72 4.66 -17.49
C GLY A 24 9.10 3.71 -16.35
N PRO A 25 10.25 3.01 -16.49
CA PRO A 25 10.69 1.97 -15.58
C PRO A 25 10.92 2.43 -14.15
N SER A 26 11.37 3.67 -13.94
CA SER A 26 11.69 4.22 -12.62
C SER A 26 10.49 4.82 -11.89
N ALA A 27 9.33 4.94 -12.55
CA ALA A 27 8.15 5.58 -11.95
C ALA A 27 7.37 4.65 -11.02
N CYS A 28 7.66 3.35 -11.03
CA CYS A 28 6.90 2.33 -10.30
C CYS A 28 7.84 1.40 -9.54
N ALA A 29 7.49 1.09 -8.29
CA ALA A 29 8.21 0.11 -7.50
C ALA A 29 7.25 -0.86 -6.81
N VAL A 30 7.75 -2.05 -6.48
CA VAL A 30 6.99 -3.06 -5.72
C VAL A 30 7.78 -3.42 -4.46
N LEU A 31 7.17 -3.22 -3.30
CA LEU A 31 7.72 -3.62 -2.00
C LEU A 31 6.93 -4.82 -1.47
N ASN A 32 7.44 -6.01 -1.72
CA ASN A 32 6.88 -7.29 -1.24
C ASN A 32 8.01 -8.22 -0.76
N SER A 33 7.70 -9.49 -0.47
CA SER A 33 8.70 -10.47 -0.02
C SER A 33 9.72 -10.90 -1.08
N SER A 34 9.53 -10.53 -2.35
CA SER A 34 10.39 -10.90 -3.47
C SER A 34 11.41 -9.82 -3.85
N ILE A 35 11.32 -8.62 -3.25
CA ILE A 35 12.30 -7.55 -3.47
C ILE A 35 13.67 -7.95 -2.89
N THR A 36 14.74 -7.70 -3.63
CA THR A 36 16.10 -7.93 -3.10
C THR A 36 16.49 -6.82 -2.11
N PRO A 37 17.45 -7.07 -1.20
CA PRO A 37 17.95 -6.04 -0.29
C PRO A 37 18.48 -4.81 -1.02
N ALA A 38 19.21 -4.99 -2.13
CA ALA A 38 19.76 -3.90 -2.92
C ALA A 38 18.66 -3.06 -3.61
N GLU A 39 17.66 -3.68 -4.23
CA GLU A 39 16.53 -2.96 -4.81
C GLU A 39 15.72 -2.22 -3.75
N LYS A 40 15.58 -2.81 -2.57
CA LYS A 40 14.92 -2.17 -1.44
C LYS A 40 15.69 -0.92 -1.03
N GLU A 41 17.00 -1.02 -0.84
CA GLU A 41 17.85 0.12 -0.45
C GLU A 41 17.74 1.28 -1.45
N VAL A 42 17.84 1.00 -2.76
CA VAL A 42 17.66 2.00 -3.82
C VAL A 42 16.28 2.68 -3.73
N LEU A 43 15.21 1.90 -3.52
CA LEU A 43 13.87 2.46 -3.35
C LEU A 43 13.76 3.31 -2.08
N LEU A 44 14.37 2.88 -0.97
CA LEU A 44 14.36 3.64 0.27
C LEU A 44 15.06 4.98 0.13
N GLU A 45 16.17 5.03 -0.60
CA GLU A 45 16.90 6.27 -0.88
C GLU A 45 16.08 7.23 -1.75
N ASP A 46 15.48 6.72 -2.83
CA ASP A 46 14.65 7.53 -3.73
C ASP A 46 13.43 8.16 -3.02
N LEU A 47 12.73 7.38 -2.19
CA LEU A 47 11.55 7.86 -1.46
C LEU A 47 11.85 8.92 -0.39
N GLN A 48 13.12 9.08 0.00
CA GLN A 48 13.54 10.10 0.96
C GLN A 48 13.86 11.45 0.32
N LEU A 49 13.96 11.50 -1.02
CA LEU A 49 14.19 12.73 -1.77
C LEU A 49 12.96 13.66 -1.72
N GLU A 50 13.18 14.95 -1.90
CA GLU A 50 12.08 15.93 -2.05
C GLU A 50 11.30 15.71 -3.36
N THR A 51 12.00 15.22 -4.39
CA THR A 51 11.42 14.87 -5.69
C THR A 51 11.79 13.43 -6.08
N PRO A 52 11.11 12.41 -5.51
CA PRO A 52 11.36 11.02 -5.86
C PRO A 52 11.09 10.74 -7.34
N ALA A 53 11.91 9.89 -7.97
CA ALA A 53 11.63 9.38 -9.30
C ALA A 53 10.43 8.41 -9.28
N THR A 54 10.30 7.65 -8.18
CA THR A 54 9.20 6.72 -7.95
C THR A 54 7.91 7.48 -7.67
N ARG A 55 6.89 7.24 -8.49
CA ARG A 55 5.57 7.88 -8.37
C ARG A 55 4.53 6.98 -7.72
N ILE A 56 4.64 5.67 -7.94
CA ILE A 56 3.72 4.67 -7.38
C ILE A 56 4.52 3.54 -6.74
N VAL A 57 4.18 3.23 -5.48
CA VAL A 57 4.74 2.10 -4.75
C VAL A 57 3.61 1.12 -4.45
N TYR A 58 3.68 -0.07 -5.04
CA TYR A 58 2.80 -1.18 -4.68
C TYR A 58 3.39 -1.92 -3.50
N ILE A 59 2.63 -2.08 -2.43
CA ILE A 59 3.13 -2.60 -1.17
C ILE A 59 2.13 -3.57 -0.54
N THR A 60 2.63 -4.62 0.10
CA THR A 60 1.78 -5.53 0.88
C THR A 60 1.58 -4.99 2.31
N PRO A 61 0.43 -5.23 2.96
CA PRO A 61 0.17 -4.72 4.31
C PRO A 61 1.18 -5.24 5.35
N GLU A 62 1.77 -6.41 5.12
CA GLU A 62 2.83 -6.97 5.96
C GLU A 62 4.11 -6.12 5.91
N GLN A 63 4.47 -5.57 4.74
CA GLN A 63 5.63 -4.70 4.60
C GLN A 63 5.42 -3.32 5.25
N ILE A 64 4.20 -2.76 5.15
CA ILE A 64 3.84 -1.50 5.84
C ILE A 64 3.96 -1.65 7.35
N SER A 65 3.63 -2.83 7.86
CA SER A 65 3.70 -3.15 9.28
C SER A 65 5.13 -3.25 9.82
N SER A 66 6.15 -3.27 8.95
CA SER A 66 7.54 -3.35 9.39
C SER A 66 8.00 -2.02 9.99
N GLU A 67 8.77 -2.13 11.08
CA GLU A 67 9.30 -0.97 11.81
C GLU A 67 10.18 -0.09 10.91
N VAL A 68 10.89 -0.72 9.97
CA VAL A 68 11.71 -0.04 8.95
C VAL A 68 10.85 0.84 8.05
N PHE A 69 9.72 0.33 7.54
CA PHE A 69 8.84 1.12 6.67
C PHE A 69 8.21 2.29 7.42
N LYS A 70 7.75 2.04 8.66
CA LYS A 70 7.19 3.09 9.52
C LYS A 70 8.18 4.22 9.80
N ASN A 71 9.33 3.88 10.37
CA ASN A 71 10.22 4.87 10.97
C ASN A 71 11.06 5.60 9.92
N ASN A 72 11.39 4.94 8.80
CA ASN A 72 12.30 5.54 7.82
C ASN A 72 11.56 6.14 6.62
N ILE A 73 10.45 5.52 6.17
CA ILE A 73 9.76 5.98 4.97
C ILE A 73 8.56 6.84 5.34
N LEU A 74 7.59 6.26 6.07
CA LEU A 74 6.31 6.92 6.31
C LEU A 74 6.47 8.26 7.00
N GLN A 75 7.32 8.35 8.02
CA GLN A 75 7.62 9.61 8.69
C GLN A 75 8.27 10.62 7.75
N ARG A 76 9.16 10.19 6.85
CA ARG A 76 9.88 11.08 5.94
C ARG A 76 8.98 11.59 4.81
N VAL A 77 8.20 10.71 4.17
CA VAL A 77 7.24 11.12 3.14
C VAL A 77 6.13 12.00 3.71
N ALA A 78 5.76 11.79 4.98
CA ALA A 78 4.86 12.68 5.69
C ALA A 78 5.50 14.05 5.95
N ALA A 79 6.74 14.08 6.45
CA ALA A 79 7.45 15.32 6.73
C ALA A 79 7.74 16.17 5.48
N ASN A 80 8.11 15.51 4.38
CA ASN A 80 8.37 16.16 3.09
C ASN A 80 7.09 16.45 2.30
N ASN A 81 5.92 16.01 2.79
CA ASN A 81 4.63 16.15 2.12
C ASN A 81 4.61 15.58 0.69
N THR A 82 5.38 14.50 0.46
CA THR A 82 5.52 13.83 -0.85
C THR A 82 4.52 12.68 -1.05
N LEU A 83 3.90 12.18 0.03
CA LEU A 83 2.80 11.22 -0.07
C LEU A 83 1.51 11.95 -0.42
N LEU A 84 1.00 11.73 -1.64
CA LEU A 84 -0.19 12.45 -2.15
C LEU A 84 -1.48 11.66 -2.02
N TYR A 85 -1.42 10.33 -2.01
CA TYR A 85 -2.60 9.48 -2.03
C TYR A 85 -2.28 8.08 -1.50
N VAL A 86 -3.25 7.46 -0.82
CA VAL A 86 -3.19 6.05 -0.41
C VAL A 86 -4.40 5.32 -0.97
N ALA A 87 -4.16 4.25 -1.73
CA ALA A 87 -5.21 3.35 -2.18
C ALA A 87 -5.03 1.98 -1.50
N ILE A 88 -6.09 1.49 -0.87
CA ILE A 88 -6.18 0.18 -0.24
C ILE A 88 -7.10 -0.67 -1.12
N ASP A 89 -6.52 -1.65 -1.79
CA ASP A 89 -7.27 -2.66 -2.53
C ASP A 89 -7.75 -3.79 -1.60
N GLU A 90 -8.83 -4.47 -1.98
CA GLU A 90 -9.52 -5.48 -1.18
C GLU A 90 -9.76 -5.09 0.29
N ALA A 91 -10.26 -3.88 0.48
CA ALA A 91 -10.52 -3.31 1.80
C ALA A 91 -11.41 -4.18 2.69
N HIS A 92 -12.21 -5.09 2.13
CA HIS A 92 -12.98 -6.08 2.91
C HIS A 92 -12.10 -6.92 3.86
N CYS A 93 -10.80 -7.09 3.55
CA CYS A 93 -9.83 -7.80 4.39
C CYS A 93 -9.62 -7.16 5.77
N ILE A 94 -9.97 -5.89 5.96
CA ILE A 94 -9.85 -5.19 7.24
C ILE A 94 -10.86 -5.70 8.26
N SER A 95 -12.04 -6.14 7.79
CA SER A 95 -13.16 -6.52 8.66
C SER A 95 -13.11 -7.99 9.05
N GLN A 96 -13.26 -8.27 10.35
CA GLN A 96 -13.40 -9.64 10.87
C GLN A 96 -14.70 -10.31 10.43
N TRP A 97 -15.66 -9.52 9.97
CA TRP A 97 -16.93 -10.00 9.42
C TRP A 97 -16.84 -10.30 7.91
N GLY A 98 -15.70 -9.99 7.28
CA GLY A 98 -15.40 -10.32 5.90
C GLY A 98 -14.97 -11.79 5.74
N HIS A 99 -15.06 -12.29 4.50
CA HIS A 99 -14.72 -13.68 4.20
C HIS A 99 -13.20 -13.96 4.13
N ASP A 100 -12.36 -12.92 4.00
CA ASP A 100 -10.90 -13.01 3.95
C ASP A 100 -10.25 -12.01 4.93
N PHE A 101 -10.64 -12.04 6.20
CA PHE A 101 -10.05 -11.15 7.21
C PHE A 101 -8.53 -11.36 7.32
N ARG A 102 -7.77 -10.27 7.25
CA ARG A 102 -6.30 -10.26 7.38
C ARG A 102 -5.86 -9.24 8.43
N PRO A 103 -5.29 -9.67 9.57
CA PRO A 103 -4.88 -8.76 10.64
C PRO A 103 -3.93 -7.64 10.22
N ALA A 104 -3.06 -7.87 9.23
CA ALA A 104 -2.13 -6.85 8.73
C ALA A 104 -2.84 -5.62 8.14
N TYR A 105 -4.04 -5.78 7.57
CA TYR A 105 -4.82 -4.68 7.01
C TYR A 105 -5.30 -3.68 8.07
N ARG A 106 -5.57 -4.12 9.31
CA ARG A 106 -5.93 -3.18 10.40
C ARG A 106 -4.79 -2.24 10.80
N ARG A 107 -3.55 -2.60 10.48
CA ARG A 107 -2.38 -1.74 10.76
C ARG A 107 -2.28 -0.57 9.78
N LEU A 108 -3.07 -0.57 8.70
CA LEU A 108 -3.12 0.51 7.72
C LEU A 108 -3.74 1.80 8.28
N GLN A 109 -4.40 1.75 9.44
CA GLN A 109 -4.81 2.96 10.19
C GLN A 109 -3.64 3.92 10.47
N ILE A 110 -2.38 3.42 10.41
CA ILE A 110 -1.18 4.26 10.53
C ILE A 110 -1.19 5.46 9.57
N PHE A 111 -1.72 5.31 8.36
CA PHE A 111 -1.76 6.41 7.40
C PHE A 111 -2.63 7.57 7.90
N ARG A 112 -3.72 7.31 8.63
CA ARG A 112 -4.50 8.37 9.27
C ARG A 112 -3.73 9.08 10.38
N ASN A 113 -2.93 8.34 11.13
CA ASN A 113 -2.17 8.88 12.26
C ASN A 113 -0.97 9.72 11.80
N LEU A 114 -0.21 9.25 10.80
CA LEU A 114 1.01 9.91 10.32
C LEU A 114 0.76 10.89 9.17
N CYS A 115 -0.27 10.66 8.37
CA CYS A 115 -0.55 11.42 7.16
C CYS A 115 -2.05 11.83 7.10
N PRO A 116 -2.57 12.56 8.11
CA PRO A 116 -4.00 12.82 8.25
C PRO A 116 -4.62 13.57 7.05
N ASN A 117 -3.82 14.38 6.37
CA ASN A 117 -4.24 15.17 5.21
C ASN A 117 -4.20 14.39 3.89
N VAL A 118 -3.63 13.19 3.87
CA VAL A 118 -3.52 12.38 2.66
C VAL A 118 -4.85 11.66 2.42
N PRO A 119 -5.50 11.85 1.25
CA PRO A 119 -6.70 11.12 0.92
C PRO A 119 -6.46 9.61 0.87
N LEU A 120 -7.41 8.86 1.44
CA LEU A 120 -7.38 7.41 1.49
C LEU A 120 -8.60 6.85 0.76
N LEU A 121 -8.33 6.01 -0.24
CA LEU A 121 -9.33 5.28 -1.01
C LEU A 121 -9.32 3.81 -0.61
N ALA A 122 -10.47 3.30 -0.20
CA ALA A 122 -10.66 1.89 0.10
C ALA A 122 -11.54 1.27 -0.99
N CYS A 123 -10.97 0.37 -1.78
CA CYS A 123 -11.62 -0.31 -2.89
C CYS A 123 -11.89 -1.78 -2.55
N THR A 124 -13.05 -2.29 -2.96
CA THR A 124 -13.32 -3.73 -3.02
C THR A 124 -14.51 -4.00 -3.93
N ALA A 125 -14.54 -5.18 -4.56
CA ALA A 125 -15.61 -5.56 -5.47
C ALA A 125 -16.92 -5.93 -4.75
N THR A 126 -16.83 -6.53 -3.56
CA THR A 126 -18.01 -7.00 -2.82
C THR A 126 -17.87 -6.68 -1.32
N SER A 127 -18.88 -6.03 -0.74
CA SER A 127 -18.91 -5.72 0.69
C SER A 127 -20.35 -5.64 1.19
N THR A 128 -20.64 -6.32 2.29
CA THR A 128 -21.93 -6.14 2.99
C THR A 128 -21.91 -4.80 3.74
N PRO A 129 -23.08 -4.20 4.06
CA PRO A 129 -23.12 -2.96 4.84
C PRO A 129 -22.32 -3.06 6.14
N LYS A 130 -22.38 -4.20 6.83
CA LYS A 130 -21.63 -4.46 8.06
C LYS A 130 -20.12 -4.43 7.85
N VAL A 131 -19.62 -5.06 6.78
CA VAL A 131 -18.19 -5.05 6.43
C VAL A 131 -17.74 -3.64 6.06
N ARG A 132 -18.51 -2.92 5.23
CA ARG A 132 -18.22 -1.53 4.86
C ARG A 132 -18.11 -0.63 6.08
N ASP A 133 -19.06 -0.71 7.00
CA ASP A 133 -19.06 0.15 8.18
C ASP A 133 -17.91 -0.18 9.14
N ASP A 134 -17.49 -1.46 9.22
CA ASP A 134 -16.31 -1.89 9.97
C ASP A 134 -15.00 -1.41 9.31
N VAL A 135 -14.91 -1.41 7.97
CA VAL A 135 -13.79 -0.85 7.21
C VAL A 135 -13.64 0.65 7.49
N ILE A 136 -14.74 1.41 7.41
CA ILE A 136 -14.73 2.86 7.66
C ILE A 136 -14.30 3.17 9.10
N LYS A 137 -14.72 2.36 10.08
CA LYS A 137 -14.34 2.53 11.48
C LYS A 137 -12.89 2.14 11.78
N SER A 138 -12.32 1.22 10.98
CA SER A 138 -10.98 0.67 11.19
C SER A 138 -9.87 1.44 10.47
N LEU A 139 -10.23 2.39 9.59
CA LEU A 139 -9.29 3.20 8.81
C LEU A 139 -9.31 4.65 9.24
#